data_AF-A0A1V0QDF1-F1
#
_entry.id   AF-A0A1V0QDF1-F1
#
_cell.length_a   1.000
_cell.length_b   1.000
_cell.length_c   1.000
_cell.angle_alpha   90.00
_cell.angle_beta   90.00
_cell.angle_gamma   90.00
#
_symmetry.space_group_name_H-M   'P 1'
#
loop_
_entity.id
_entity.type
_entity.pdbx_description
1 polymer ?
#
loop_
_entity_poly.entity_id
_entity_poly.type
_entity_poly.pdbx_seq_one_letter_code
_entity_poly.pdbx_strand_id
1 'polypeptide(L)'
;MVAKNEKKAFDLVQDNQRPCGLIVKLEKEILWSEHCGSTPILGHFDHMDIQKVDKWLNFSPRTTAVELYNTGRSIDKNGRPPLDDQSSNALSTYPIKLIFPEPKVMSDLEDKVGFNFSVWRNDLPTLLKEYPCLTVILINLTDEFKGQIPRDPCGNQLMRLANTIKNGQFLSSDTKFFSYDKDLAQNANLCILPSLGYSDYCILLAEKSWSFATQLVEFLHRASFEKHASDGSVVQEKVPILSTDYVIPAYHVCEKSYNNIYHEHTQLSMKIHLRPGVTVLDLKQMVGDNVEVYQMSGSSDCLLEAKSETAFGKLLDIAIANHKKGDDEARKIRNLVISTEVSLRRADSFNRSSNAQFDGSGQAV
;
A
#
# COMPACT_ATOMS: atom_id res chain seq x y z
N MET A 1 -20.59 -42.27 -12.34
CA MET A 1 -20.10 -41.92 -10.99
C MET A 1 -18.60 -41.67 -10.94
N VAL A 2 -17.77 -42.41 -11.69
CA VAL A 2 -16.29 -42.26 -11.72
C VAL A 2 -15.83 -40.88 -12.21
N ALA A 3 -16.37 -40.37 -13.32
CA ALA A 3 -16.00 -39.06 -13.88
C ALA A 3 -16.31 -37.84 -12.96
N LYS A 4 -17.29 -37.94 -12.05
CA LYS A 4 -17.59 -36.89 -11.05
C LYS A 4 -16.56 -36.88 -9.91
N ASN A 5 -16.00 -38.04 -9.58
CA ASN A 5 -14.99 -38.18 -8.54
C ASN A 5 -13.59 -37.80 -9.05
N GLU A 6 -13.30 -38.06 -10.32
CA GLU A 6 -12.05 -37.61 -10.96
C GLU A 6 -12.00 -36.09 -11.13
N LYS A 7 -13.13 -35.46 -11.52
CA LYS A 7 -13.22 -34.00 -11.60
C LYS A 7 -13.05 -33.35 -10.22
N LYS A 8 -13.71 -33.89 -9.18
CA LYS A 8 -13.50 -33.44 -7.79
C LYS A 8 -12.07 -33.63 -7.32
N ALA A 9 -11.43 -34.75 -7.63
CA ALA A 9 -10.04 -35.00 -7.26
C ALA A 9 -9.05 -34.08 -8.00
N PHE A 10 -9.31 -33.80 -9.28
CA PHE A 10 -8.50 -32.87 -10.08
C PHE A 10 -8.67 -31.42 -9.63
N ASP A 11 -9.91 -31.00 -9.31
CA ASP A 11 -10.21 -29.70 -8.73
C ASP A 11 -9.57 -29.55 -7.33
N LEU A 12 -9.58 -30.61 -6.50
CA LEU A 12 -8.89 -30.66 -5.19
C LEU A 12 -7.35 -30.58 -5.32
N VAL A 13 -6.77 -31.17 -6.36
CA VAL A 13 -5.32 -31.10 -6.63
C VAL A 13 -4.93 -29.71 -7.16
N GLN A 14 -5.75 -29.08 -8.00
CA GLN A 14 -5.53 -27.70 -8.43
C GLN A 14 -5.71 -26.68 -7.30
N ASP A 15 -6.65 -26.89 -6.37
CA ASP A 15 -6.85 -25.98 -5.24
C ASP A 15 -5.71 -26.09 -4.21
N ASN A 16 -5.10 -27.28 -4.06
CA ASN A 16 -3.89 -27.51 -3.25
C ASN A 16 -2.59 -26.95 -3.84
N GLN A 17 -2.61 -26.44 -5.08
CA GLN A 17 -1.46 -25.78 -5.72
C GLN A 17 -1.56 -24.26 -5.72
N ARG A 18 -2.69 -23.69 -5.29
CA ARG A 18 -2.87 -22.25 -5.28
C ARG A 18 -2.41 -21.65 -3.95
N PRO A 19 -1.83 -20.44 -3.96
CA PRO A 19 -1.45 -19.75 -2.73
C PRO A 19 -2.61 -19.68 -1.74
N CYS A 20 -2.35 -20.00 -0.48
CA CYS A 20 -3.27 -19.85 0.64
C CYS A 20 -3.20 -18.44 1.27
N GLY A 21 -2.17 -17.66 0.94
CA GLY A 21 -2.10 -16.26 1.37
C GLY A 21 -0.87 -15.52 0.84
N LEU A 22 -0.58 -14.38 1.44
CA LEU A 22 0.52 -13.48 1.08
C LEU A 22 1.32 -13.07 2.33
N ILE A 23 2.60 -12.81 2.15
CA ILE A 23 3.43 -12.05 3.09
C ILE A 23 3.82 -10.77 2.40
N VAL A 24 3.38 -9.64 2.95
CA VAL A 24 3.82 -8.32 2.54
C VAL A 24 5.00 -7.93 3.42
N LYS A 25 6.17 -7.73 2.81
CA LYS A 25 7.40 -7.32 3.49
C LYS A 25 7.59 -5.84 3.27
N LEU A 26 7.50 -5.10 4.36
CA LEU A 26 7.86 -3.70 4.37
C LEU A 26 9.35 -3.60 4.69
N GLU A 27 10.13 -3.10 3.76
CA GLU A 27 11.59 -3.03 3.88
C GLU A 27 12.04 -1.59 3.98
N LYS A 28 12.91 -1.35 4.97
CA LYS A 28 13.55 -0.06 5.18
C LYS A 28 15.00 -0.18 4.75
N GLU A 29 15.41 0.53 3.70
CA GLU A 29 16.74 0.51 3.13
C GLU A 29 17.61 1.70 3.56
N ILE A 30 18.92 1.53 3.43
CA ILE A 30 19.88 2.63 3.58
C ILE A 30 19.88 3.42 2.28
N LEU A 31 19.15 4.54 2.25
CA LEU A 31 19.07 5.35 1.04
C LEU A 31 20.45 5.91 0.60
N TRP A 32 21.39 6.16 1.53
CA TRP A 32 22.45 7.16 1.35
C TRP A 32 23.88 6.71 1.72
N SER A 33 24.40 5.66 1.06
CA SER A 33 25.77 5.10 1.21
C SER A 33 26.05 4.31 2.50
N GLU A 34 27.20 3.62 2.55
CA GLU A 34 27.66 2.85 3.71
C GLU A 34 27.46 3.64 5.01
N HIS A 35 26.69 3.05 5.93
CA HIS A 35 26.22 3.75 7.12
C HIS A 35 27.39 3.98 8.09
N CYS A 36 28.05 5.14 7.99
CA CYS A 36 29.09 5.57 8.91
C CYS A 36 28.50 6.12 10.22
N GLY A 37 27.74 5.29 10.96
CA GLY A 37 27.34 5.44 12.39
C GLY A 37 26.57 6.69 12.83
N SER A 38 26.55 7.76 12.03
CA SER A 38 26.06 9.10 12.37
C SER A 38 25.22 9.74 11.26
N THR A 39 25.14 9.09 10.10
CA THR A 39 24.30 9.50 8.97
C THR A 39 22.83 9.26 9.30
N PRO A 40 21.92 10.25 9.19
CA PRO A 40 20.52 10.04 9.51
C PRO A 40 19.86 9.06 8.52
N ILE A 41 19.17 8.06 9.05
CA ILE A 41 18.29 7.19 8.27
C ILE A 41 17.02 8.00 7.98
N LEU A 42 16.84 8.41 6.73
CA LEU A 42 15.63 9.09 6.27
C LEU A 42 14.67 8.02 5.72
N GLY A 43 13.42 7.95 6.20
CA GLY A 43 12.43 6.94 5.75
C GLY A 43 11.80 6.12 6.88
N HIS A 44 10.60 5.59 6.66
CA HIS A 44 9.96 4.58 7.51
C HIS A 44 9.98 3.20 6.85
N PHE A 45 9.55 3.12 5.59
CA PHE A 45 9.77 2.00 4.68
C PHE A 45 10.00 2.54 3.28
N ASP A 46 11.01 2.02 2.61
CA ASP A 46 11.48 2.52 1.32
C ASP A 46 10.80 1.79 0.17
N HIS A 47 10.45 0.52 0.38
CA HIS A 47 9.76 -0.28 -0.62
C HIS A 47 8.99 -1.46 0.00
N MET A 48 8.19 -2.13 -0.85
CA MET A 48 7.38 -3.29 -0.49
C MET A 48 7.64 -4.48 -1.43
N ASP A 49 7.95 -5.63 -0.84
CA ASP A 49 7.99 -6.94 -1.51
C ASP A 49 6.79 -7.79 -1.10
N ILE A 50 6.24 -8.57 -2.02
CA ILE A 50 5.05 -9.39 -1.79
C ILE A 50 5.33 -10.82 -2.19
N GLN A 51 5.35 -11.70 -1.19
CA GLN A 51 5.61 -13.12 -1.35
C GLN A 51 4.31 -13.92 -1.26
N LYS A 52 4.10 -14.85 -2.19
CA LYS A 52 3.00 -15.82 -2.13
C LYS A 52 3.31 -16.93 -1.12
N VAL A 53 2.27 -17.38 -0.44
CA VAL A 53 2.36 -18.46 0.54
C VAL A 53 1.48 -19.61 0.11
N ASP A 54 2.08 -20.75 -0.23
CA ASP A 54 1.34 -21.92 -0.73
C ASP A 54 0.74 -22.78 0.39
N LYS A 55 1.36 -22.78 1.58
CA LYS A 55 0.97 -23.63 2.70
C LYS A 55 0.88 -22.83 3.98
N TRP A 56 -0.16 -23.08 4.78
CA TRP A 56 -0.38 -22.37 6.04
C TRP A 56 0.82 -22.45 7.00
N LEU A 57 1.55 -23.57 7.02
CA LEU A 57 2.76 -23.75 7.83
C LEU A 57 3.90 -22.79 7.47
N ASN A 58 3.90 -22.23 6.26
CA ASN A 58 4.90 -21.27 5.83
C ASN A 58 4.70 -19.89 6.50
N PHE A 59 3.52 -19.64 7.10
CA PHE A 59 3.33 -18.51 8.01
C PHE A 59 3.99 -18.70 9.37
N SER A 60 4.57 -19.87 9.67
CA SER A 60 5.21 -20.09 10.97
C SER A 60 6.34 -19.08 11.18
N PRO A 61 6.50 -18.52 12.41
CA PRO A 61 7.59 -17.60 12.71
C PRO A 61 8.97 -18.16 12.33
N ARG A 62 9.16 -19.48 12.43
CA ARG A 62 10.39 -20.16 12.07
C ARG A 62 10.65 -20.12 10.56
N THR A 63 9.66 -20.45 9.73
CA THR A 63 9.80 -20.39 8.27
C THR A 63 9.97 -18.95 7.81
N THR A 64 9.15 -18.03 8.32
CA THR A 64 9.23 -16.60 8.00
C THR A 64 10.59 -16.01 8.39
N ALA A 65 11.15 -16.33 9.57
CA ALA A 65 12.47 -15.84 9.96
C ALA A 65 13.61 -16.44 9.10
N VAL A 66 13.51 -17.71 8.72
CA VAL A 66 14.51 -18.37 7.85
C VAL A 66 14.40 -17.93 6.39
N GLU A 67 13.24 -17.50 5.91
CA GLU A 67 13.11 -16.98 4.55
C GLU A 67 13.45 -15.48 4.48
N LEU A 68 13.12 -14.71 5.52
CA LEU A 68 13.37 -13.25 5.55
C LEU A 68 14.82 -12.88 5.85
N TYR A 69 15.51 -13.63 6.71
CA TYR A 69 16.86 -13.27 7.17
C TYR A 69 17.97 -14.15 6.58
N ASN A 70 17.62 -15.07 5.69
CA ASN A 70 18.52 -16.12 5.21
C ASN A 70 18.51 -16.25 3.67
N THR A 71 17.90 -15.30 2.96
CA THR A 71 18.05 -15.10 1.52
C THR A 71 19.47 -14.64 1.19
N GLY A 72 20.40 -15.59 1.14
CA GLY A 72 21.74 -15.38 0.59
C GLY A 72 22.92 -15.69 1.50
N ARG A 73 22.81 -16.52 2.55
CA ARG A 73 24.03 -17.15 3.10
C ARG A 73 24.44 -18.31 2.19
N SER A 74 24.97 -17.99 1.01
CA SER A 74 25.80 -18.94 0.25
C SER A 74 27.04 -19.20 1.09
N ILE A 75 26.98 -20.14 2.02
CA ILE A 75 28.17 -20.54 2.76
C ILE A 75 29.19 -21.04 1.73
N ASP A 76 30.36 -20.42 1.67
CA ASP A 76 31.42 -20.88 0.79
C ASP A 76 31.81 -22.33 1.15
N LYS A 77 32.60 -22.99 0.30
CA LYS A 77 33.04 -24.38 0.53
C LYS A 77 33.81 -24.57 1.85
N ASN A 78 34.17 -23.48 2.55
CA ASN A 78 34.92 -23.46 3.80
C ASN A 78 34.07 -23.07 5.02
N GLY A 79 32.73 -22.99 4.90
CA GLY A 79 31.87 -22.69 6.04
C GLY A 79 31.73 -21.19 6.35
N ARG A 80 32.24 -20.29 5.50
CA ARG A 80 32.23 -18.83 5.73
C ARG A 80 31.16 -18.16 4.84
N PRO A 81 30.42 -17.15 5.34
CA PRO A 81 29.60 -16.31 4.48
C PRO A 81 30.48 -15.63 3.41
N PRO A 82 30.01 -15.43 2.16
CA PRO A 82 30.75 -14.68 1.16
C PRO A 82 30.92 -13.26 1.68
N LEU A 83 32.12 -12.71 1.58
CA LEU A 83 32.41 -11.33 1.99
C LEU A 83 31.71 -10.29 1.11
N ASP A 84 31.15 -10.68 -0.04
CA ASP A 84 30.58 -9.78 -1.06
C ASP A 84 29.07 -9.97 -1.31
N ASP A 85 28.35 -10.78 -0.54
CA ASP A 85 26.90 -10.92 -0.72
C ASP A 85 26.14 -9.77 -0.03
N GLN A 86 26.08 -8.63 -0.72
CA GLN A 86 25.26 -7.44 -0.42
C GLN A 86 23.75 -7.71 -0.53
N SER A 87 23.26 -8.89 -0.13
CA SER A 87 21.92 -9.37 -0.51
C SER A 87 20.74 -8.75 0.27
N SER A 88 21.00 -7.77 1.15
CA SER A 88 19.97 -6.93 1.73
C SER A 88 20.59 -5.65 2.32
N ASN A 89 20.38 -4.50 1.66
CA ASN A 89 20.63 -3.18 2.25
C ASN A 89 19.49 -2.77 3.23
N ALA A 90 18.60 -3.70 3.60
CA ALA A 90 17.48 -3.42 4.47
C ALA A 90 17.93 -3.36 5.93
N LEU A 91 17.79 -2.20 6.55
CA LEU A 91 17.96 -1.94 7.99
C LEU A 91 16.96 -2.72 8.84
N SER A 92 15.74 -2.87 8.33
CA SER A 92 14.67 -3.60 9.01
C SER A 92 13.63 -4.07 8.02
N THR A 93 13.08 -5.26 8.28
CA THR A 93 11.96 -5.84 7.52
C THR A 93 10.81 -6.12 8.46
N TYR A 94 9.61 -5.66 8.09
CA TYR A 94 8.37 -5.90 8.83
C TYR A 94 7.39 -6.73 7.99
N PRO A 95 7.18 -8.02 8.32
CA PRO A 95 6.29 -8.88 7.55
C PRO A 95 4.84 -8.81 8.05
N ILE A 96 3.91 -8.58 7.13
CA ILE A 96 2.46 -8.66 7.35
C ILE A 96 1.96 -9.94 6.69
N LYS A 97 1.33 -10.81 7.49
CA LYS A 97 0.85 -12.13 7.05
C LYS A 97 -0.64 -12.07 6.76
N LEU A 98 -1.01 -12.42 5.53
CA LEU A 98 -2.37 -12.26 5.00
C LEU A 98 -2.91 -13.59 4.49
N ILE A 99 -4.17 -13.88 4.76
CA ILE A 99 -4.83 -15.12 4.31
C ILE A 99 -5.79 -14.80 3.17
N PHE A 100 -5.80 -15.63 2.12
CA PHE A 100 -6.87 -15.57 1.12
C PHE A 100 -8.17 -16.15 1.70
N PRO A 101 -9.31 -15.45 1.55
CA PRO A 101 -10.62 -16.01 1.89
C PRO A 101 -10.93 -17.29 1.11
N GLU A 102 -12.01 -17.97 1.48
CA GLU A 102 -12.46 -19.14 0.72
C GLU A 102 -12.77 -18.77 -0.74
N PRO A 103 -12.52 -19.66 -1.71
CA PRO A 103 -12.73 -19.39 -3.14
C PRO A 103 -14.12 -18.83 -3.47
N LYS A 104 -15.16 -19.30 -2.78
CA LYS A 104 -16.52 -18.81 -2.94
C LYS A 104 -16.67 -17.34 -2.51
N VAL A 105 -16.09 -16.98 -1.35
CA VAL A 105 -16.13 -15.61 -0.83
C VAL A 105 -15.35 -14.67 -1.75
N MET A 106 -14.17 -15.11 -2.21
CA MET A 106 -13.39 -14.33 -3.19
C MET A 106 -14.23 -14.08 -4.45
N SER A 107 -14.75 -15.13 -5.10
CA SER A 107 -15.59 -15.00 -6.31
C SER A 107 -16.76 -14.06 -6.09
N ASP A 108 -17.47 -14.17 -4.96
CA ASP A 108 -18.59 -13.28 -4.62
C ASP A 108 -18.14 -11.81 -4.52
N LEU A 109 -16.98 -11.54 -3.92
CA LEU A 109 -16.43 -10.18 -3.79
C LEU A 109 -15.92 -9.63 -5.13
N GLU A 110 -15.30 -10.46 -5.97
CA GLU A 110 -14.87 -10.05 -7.32
C GLU A 110 -16.08 -9.68 -8.18
N ASP A 111 -17.12 -10.52 -8.18
CA ASP A 111 -18.31 -10.35 -9.02
C ASP A 111 -19.20 -9.21 -8.53
N LYS A 112 -19.47 -9.14 -7.22
CA LYS A 112 -20.48 -8.22 -6.67
C LYS A 112 -19.90 -6.88 -6.23
N VAL A 113 -18.63 -6.84 -5.85
CA VAL A 113 -17.98 -5.65 -5.29
C VAL A 113 -16.92 -5.11 -6.24
N GLY A 114 -16.16 -5.97 -6.91
CA GLY A 114 -15.06 -5.55 -7.79
C GLY A 114 -13.68 -5.57 -7.14
N PHE A 115 -13.51 -6.39 -6.10
CA PHE A 115 -12.17 -6.66 -5.56
C PHE A 115 -11.41 -7.60 -6.51
N ASN A 116 -10.07 -7.54 -6.55
CA ASN A 116 -9.24 -8.26 -7.54
C ASN A 116 -8.41 -9.39 -6.92
N PHE A 117 -9.03 -10.34 -6.22
CA PHE A 117 -8.30 -11.43 -5.55
C PHE A 117 -7.48 -12.30 -6.52
N SER A 118 -8.01 -12.59 -7.70
CA SER A 118 -7.40 -13.41 -8.74
C SER A 118 -6.08 -12.82 -9.25
N VAL A 119 -6.01 -11.49 -9.42
CA VAL A 119 -4.79 -10.80 -9.86
C VAL A 119 -3.70 -10.94 -8.80
N TRP A 120 -4.01 -10.64 -7.53
CA TRP A 120 -3.09 -10.80 -6.40
C TRP A 120 -2.64 -12.25 -6.19
N ARG A 121 -3.53 -13.22 -6.44
CA ARG A 121 -3.22 -14.65 -6.25
C ARG A 121 -2.37 -15.21 -7.39
N ASN A 122 -2.52 -14.72 -8.62
CA ASN A 122 -1.97 -15.37 -9.81
C ASN A 122 -0.81 -14.60 -10.46
N ASP A 123 -0.92 -13.30 -10.73
CA ASP A 123 0.06 -12.57 -11.55
C ASP A 123 0.59 -11.30 -10.86
N LEU A 124 1.26 -11.50 -9.72
CA LEU A 124 1.91 -10.41 -8.98
C LEU A 124 2.97 -9.67 -9.80
N PRO A 125 3.90 -10.32 -10.53
CA PRO A 125 4.94 -9.59 -11.24
C PRO A 125 4.39 -8.60 -12.26
N THR A 126 3.37 -9.00 -13.05
CA THR A 126 2.73 -8.10 -14.02
C THR A 126 1.97 -6.99 -13.29
N LEU A 127 1.17 -7.33 -12.27
CA LEU A 127 0.43 -6.36 -11.47
C LEU A 127 1.35 -5.26 -10.93
N LEU A 128 2.43 -5.65 -10.26
CA LEU A 128 3.29 -4.71 -9.56
C LEU A 128 4.17 -3.88 -10.51
N LYS A 129 4.42 -4.39 -11.72
CA LYS A 129 5.07 -3.64 -12.80
C LYS A 129 4.15 -2.57 -13.39
N GLU A 130 2.88 -2.90 -13.61
CA GLU A 130 1.90 -1.98 -14.20
C GLU A 130 1.34 -0.97 -13.19
N TYR A 131 1.28 -1.36 -11.92
CA TYR A 131 0.66 -0.63 -10.81
C TYR A 131 1.61 -0.54 -9.60
N PRO A 132 2.65 0.30 -9.68
CA PRO A 132 3.73 0.31 -8.70
C PRO A 132 3.43 1.14 -7.44
N CYS A 133 2.35 1.92 -7.40
CA CYS A 133 1.93 2.63 -6.19
C CYS A 133 1.12 1.68 -5.31
N LEU A 134 1.76 1.14 -4.28
CA LEU A 134 1.16 0.19 -3.36
C LEU A 134 0.65 0.91 -2.12
N THR A 135 -0.50 0.48 -1.62
CA THR A 135 -1.00 0.90 -0.32
C THR A 135 -1.36 -0.31 0.51
N VAL A 136 -0.79 -0.38 1.71
CA VAL A 136 -1.22 -1.28 2.77
C VAL A 136 -2.01 -0.47 3.79
N ILE A 137 -3.29 -0.81 3.98
CA ILE A 137 -4.13 -0.23 5.02
C ILE A 137 -4.46 -1.35 6.00
N LEU A 138 -3.86 -1.31 7.19
CA LEU A 138 -4.16 -2.23 8.27
C LEU A 138 -5.29 -1.65 9.08
N ILE A 139 -6.40 -2.38 9.24
CA ILE A 139 -7.59 -1.88 9.92
C ILE A 139 -8.03 -2.81 11.04
N ASN A 140 -8.43 -2.20 12.16
CA ASN A 140 -9.20 -2.85 13.21
C ASN A 140 -10.61 -2.31 13.21
N LEU A 141 -11.59 -3.20 13.22
CA LEU A 141 -12.99 -2.86 13.27
C LEU A 141 -13.44 -2.70 14.73
N THR A 142 -14.49 -1.92 14.97
CA THR A 142 -15.12 -1.82 16.29
C THR A 142 -15.82 -3.13 16.65
N ASP A 143 -15.83 -3.49 17.94
CA ASP A 143 -16.46 -4.74 18.40
C ASP A 143 -17.96 -4.77 18.06
N GLU A 144 -18.63 -3.62 18.07
CA GLU A 144 -20.03 -3.49 17.66
C GLU A 144 -20.23 -3.78 16.17
N PHE A 145 -19.29 -3.36 15.31
CA PHE A 145 -19.35 -3.68 13.89
C PHE A 145 -19.03 -5.16 13.63
N LYS A 146 -18.11 -5.76 14.40
CA LYS A 146 -17.89 -7.22 14.36
C LYS A 146 -19.14 -7.97 14.84
N GLY A 147 -19.89 -7.39 15.79
CA GLY A 147 -21.11 -7.96 16.35
C GLY A 147 -20.85 -9.31 17.02
N GLN A 148 -21.84 -10.22 17.00
CA GLN A 148 -21.65 -11.63 17.41
C GLN A 148 -20.91 -12.48 16.37
N ILE A 149 -20.38 -11.86 15.30
CA ILE A 149 -19.52 -12.46 14.28
C ILE A 149 -18.01 -12.18 14.55
N PRO A 150 -17.43 -12.36 15.76
CA PRO A 150 -15.97 -12.34 15.91
C PRO A 150 -15.27 -13.56 15.28
N ARG A 151 -16.02 -14.53 14.73
CA ARG A 151 -15.50 -15.88 14.41
C ARG A 151 -15.48 -16.23 12.92
N ASP A 152 -15.70 -15.26 12.03
CA ASP A 152 -15.63 -15.52 10.58
C ASP A 152 -14.99 -14.36 9.80
N PRO A 153 -13.70 -14.05 10.08
CA PRO A 153 -12.98 -12.98 9.40
C PRO A 153 -12.80 -13.26 7.89
N CYS A 154 -12.87 -14.52 7.46
CA CYS A 154 -12.76 -14.89 6.05
C CYS A 154 -14.11 -14.90 5.31
N GLY A 155 -15.25 -14.75 6.00
CA GLY A 155 -16.58 -14.93 5.43
C GLY A 155 -17.50 -13.74 5.67
N ASN A 156 -18.51 -13.93 6.52
CA ASN A 156 -19.58 -12.95 6.69
C ASN A 156 -19.11 -11.58 7.17
N GLN A 157 -18.07 -11.53 8.02
CA GLN A 157 -17.52 -10.27 8.49
C GLN A 157 -16.85 -9.49 7.35
N LEU A 158 -16.07 -10.17 6.51
CA LEU A 158 -15.47 -9.60 5.31
C LEU A 158 -16.52 -9.14 4.30
N MET A 159 -17.54 -9.95 4.05
CA MET A 159 -18.66 -9.59 3.19
C MET A 159 -19.40 -8.36 3.70
N ARG A 160 -19.59 -8.24 5.02
CA ARG A 160 -20.21 -7.07 5.65
C ARG A 160 -19.37 -5.82 5.41
N LEU A 161 -18.06 -5.88 5.66
CA LEU A 161 -17.13 -4.77 5.41
C LEU A 161 -17.14 -4.35 3.93
N ALA A 162 -17.05 -5.31 3.02
CA ALA A 162 -17.07 -5.05 1.59
C ALA A 162 -18.39 -4.40 1.13
N ASN A 163 -19.53 -4.85 1.67
CA ASN A 163 -20.82 -4.22 1.40
C ASN A 163 -20.92 -2.80 1.95
N THR A 164 -20.29 -2.51 3.10
CA THR A 164 -20.20 -1.13 3.62
C THR A 164 -19.43 -0.24 2.66
N ILE A 165 -18.29 -0.71 2.14
CA ILE A 165 -17.49 0.02 1.14
C ILE A 165 -18.29 0.23 -0.15
N LYS A 166 -18.91 -0.84 -0.67
CA LYS A 166 -19.73 -0.81 -1.89
C LYS A 166 -20.88 0.19 -1.82
N ASN A 167 -21.50 0.35 -0.66
CA ASN A 167 -22.64 1.25 -0.48
C ASN A 167 -22.22 2.65 0.01
N GLY A 168 -20.91 2.93 0.04
CA GLY A 168 -20.32 4.17 0.54
C GLY A 168 -20.47 5.37 -0.38
N GLN A 169 -20.36 6.55 0.23
CA GLN A 169 -20.19 7.85 -0.46
C GLN A 169 -18.78 8.36 -0.20
N PHE A 170 -17.97 8.39 -1.25
CA PHE A 170 -16.56 8.75 -1.24
C PHE A 170 -16.38 10.23 -1.53
N LEU A 171 -15.34 10.82 -0.98
CA LEU A 171 -15.01 12.23 -1.20
C LEU A 171 -13.88 12.34 -2.22
N SER A 172 -14.11 13.05 -3.32
CA SER A 172 -13.07 13.40 -4.29
C SER A 172 -12.11 14.46 -3.74
N SER A 173 -10.96 14.64 -4.40
CA SER A 173 -10.00 15.71 -4.09
C SER A 173 -10.61 17.11 -4.07
N ASP A 174 -11.69 17.32 -4.84
CA ASP A 174 -12.40 18.59 -4.98
C ASP A 174 -13.58 18.71 -4.01
N THR A 175 -13.62 17.88 -2.96
CA THR A 175 -14.66 17.84 -1.92
C THR A 175 -16.06 17.48 -2.41
N LYS A 176 -16.18 16.94 -3.63
CA LYS A 176 -17.46 16.40 -4.15
C LYS A 176 -17.63 14.95 -3.72
N PHE A 177 -18.84 14.61 -3.28
CA PHE A 177 -19.22 13.22 -2.99
C PHE A 177 -19.55 12.47 -4.27
N PHE A 178 -19.11 11.21 -4.33
CA PHE A 178 -19.47 10.27 -5.39
C PHE A 178 -19.75 8.88 -4.80
N SER A 179 -20.66 8.15 -5.44
CA SER A 179 -20.94 6.77 -5.07
C SER A 179 -19.79 5.85 -5.45
N TYR A 180 -19.61 4.76 -4.70
CA TYR A 180 -18.70 3.69 -5.06
C TYR A 180 -18.88 3.26 -6.53
N ASP A 181 -17.76 3.11 -7.23
CA ASP A 181 -17.69 2.58 -8.57
C ASP A 181 -16.86 1.28 -8.57
N LYS A 182 -17.47 0.22 -9.10
CA LYS A 182 -16.84 -1.10 -9.23
C LYS A 182 -15.59 -1.01 -10.09
N ASP A 183 -15.64 -0.24 -11.18
CA ASP A 183 -14.53 -0.15 -12.13
C ASP A 183 -13.34 0.60 -11.50
N LEU A 184 -13.59 1.59 -10.64
CA LEU A 184 -12.53 2.26 -9.88
C LEU A 184 -11.81 1.30 -8.93
N ALA A 185 -12.56 0.46 -8.20
CA ALA A 185 -11.96 -0.52 -7.30
C ALA A 185 -11.16 -1.60 -8.04
N GLN A 186 -11.63 -2.02 -9.22
CA GLN A 186 -10.90 -2.93 -10.09
C GLN A 186 -9.63 -2.29 -10.66
N ASN A 187 -9.70 -1.04 -11.12
CA ASN A 187 -8.54 -0.30 -11.61
C ASN A 187 -7.49 -0.03 -10.53
N ALA A 188 -7.93 0.06 -9.27
CA ALA A 188 -7.05 0.19 -8.10
C ALA A 188 -6.54 -1.16 -7.56
N ASN A 189 -6.91 -2.26 -8.23
CA ASN A 189 -6.61 -3.63 -7.82
C ASN A 189 -6.90 -3.86 -6.34
N LEU A 190 -8.02 -3.36 -5.84
CA LEU A 190 -8.36 -3.45 -4.43
C LEU A 190 -8.59 -4.91 -4.01
N CYS A 191 -7.98 -5.37 -2.92
CA CYS A 191 -8.44 -6.57 -2.22
C CYS A 191 -8.37 -6.39 -0.70
N ILE A 192 -9.16 -7.19 0.03
CA ILE A 192 -9.18 -7.16 1.50
C ILE A 192 -8.91 -8.57 2.00
N LEU A 193 -7.85 -8.72 2.78
CA LEU A 193 -7.36 -10.00 3.28
C LEU A 193 -7.34 -9.96 4.81
N PRO A 194 -7.84 -10.99 5.51
CA PRO A 194 -7.63 -11.15 6.94
C PRO A 194 -6.14 -11.16 7.28
N SER A 195 -5.76 -10.40 8.30
CA SER A 195 -4.37 -10.33 8.77
C SER A 195 -4.15 -11.26 9.96
N LEU A 196 -3.01 -11.93 9.99
CA LEU A 196 -2.62 -12.80 11.09
C LEU A 196 -1.80 -12.03 12.13
N GLY A 197 -2.46 -11.69 13.23
CA GLY A 197 -1.81 -11.29 14.49
C GLY A 197 -1.58 -9.79 14.69
N TYR A 198 -1.80 -8.94 13.69
CA TYR A 198 -1.56 -7.49 13.82
C TYR A 198 -2.84 -6.64 13.76
N SER A 199 -3.72 -6.95 12.82
CA SER A 199 -5.01 -6.25 12.65
C SER A 199 -6.08 -7.23 12.19
N ASP A 200 -7.35 -6.83 12.20
CA ASP A 200 -8.41 -7.68 11.69
C ASP A 200 -8.25 -7.92 10.18
N TYR A 201 -8.00 -6.85 9.42
CA TYR A 201 -7.85 -6.91 7.97
C TYR A 201 -6.68 -6.06 7.48
N CYS A 202 -6.17 -6.44 6.33
CA CYS A 202 -5.35 -5.62 5.47
C CYS A 202 -6.10 -5.36 4.17
N ILE A 203 -6.27 -4.10 3.84
CA ILE A 203 -6.68 -3.66 2.51
C ILE A 203 -5.41 -3.43 1.71
N LEU A 204 -5.28 -4.12 0.58
CA LEU A 204 -4.19 -3.95 -0.37
C LEU A 204 -4.72 -3.26 -1.62
N LEU A 205 -3.99 -2.25 -2.06
CA LEU A 205 -4.21 -1.56 -3.33
C LEU A 205 -2.91 -1.55 -4.13
N ALA A 206 -3.05 -1.69 -5.45
CA ALA A 206 -1.98 -1.48 -6.41
C ALA A 206 -2.52 -0.57 -7.52
N GLU A 207 -2.00 0.65 -7.55
CA GLU A 207 -2.52 1.73 -8.36
C GLU A 207 -1.42 2.36 -9.24
N LYS A 208 -1.84 3.20 -10.19
CA LYS A 208 -0.92 4.08 -10.94
C LYS A 208 -0.54 5.35 -10.15
N SER A 209 -1.39 5.75 -9.21
CA SER A 209 -1.19 6.84 -8.24
C SER A 209 -2.01 6.53 -6.99
N TRP A 210 -1.70 7.13 -5.84
CA TRP A 210 -2.41 6.87 -4.57
C TRP A 210 -3.80 7.54 -4.47
N SER A 211 -4.44 7.82 -5.59
CA SER A 211 -5.69 8.59 -5.63
C SER A 211 -6.84 7.84 -4.96
N PHE A 212 -7.12 6.59 -5.34
CA PHE A 212 -8.27 5.88 -4.81
C PHE A 212 -8.03 5.40 -3.36
N ALA A 213 -6.80 4.98 -3.01
CA ALA A 213 -6.44 4.67 -1.64
C ALA A 213 -6.80 5.80 -0.66
N THR A 214 -6.51 7.05 -1.01
CA THR A 214 -6.79 8.20 -0.11
C THR A 214 -8.28 8.45 0.07
N GLN A 215 -9.06 8.33 -1.02
CA GLN A 215 -10.52 8.43 -0.99
C GLN A 215 -11.14 7.31 -0.16
N LEU A 216 -10.56 6.10 -0.24
CA LEU A 216 -11.00 4.96 0.55
C LEU A 216 -10.73 5.15 2.04
N VAL A 217 -9.53 5.62 2.43
CA VAL A 217 -9.25 5.87 3.85
C VAL A 217 -10.15 6.97 4.40
N GLU A 218 -10.33 8.06 3.66
CA GLU A 218 -11.25 9.14 4.04
C GLU A 218 -12.67 8.62 4.26
N PHE A 219 -13.17 7.77 3.36
CA PHE A 219 -14.46 7.12 3.52
C PHE A 219 -14.50 6.25 4.78
N LEU A 220 -13.49 5.40 5.01
CA LEU A 220 -13.44 4.49 6.15
C LEU A 220 -13.47 5.24 7.49
N HIS A 221 -12.86 6.42 7.57
CA HIS A 221 -12.87 7.28 8.76
C HIS A 221 -14.24 7.87 9.08
N ARG A 222 -15.09 8.07 8.06
CA ARG A 222 -16.48 8.54 8.23
C ARG A 222 -17.49 7.42 8.29
N ALA A 223 -17.13 6.20 7.90
CA ALA A 223 -18.05 5.10 7.76
C ALA A 223 -18.60 4.68 9.13
N SER A 224 -19.92 4.66 9.22
CA SER A 224 -20.66 4.29 10.43
C SER A 224 -21.86 3.43 10.06
N PHE A 225 -22.32 2.60 10.98
CA PHE A 225 -23.58 1.88 10.84
C PHE A 225 -24.58 2.34 11.91
N GLU A 226 -25.87 2.18 11.61
CA GLU A 226 -26.93 2.48 12.56
C GLU A 226 -27.16 1.27 13.48
N LYS A 227 -27.10 1.50 14.78
CA LYS A 227 -27.37 0.47 15.79
C LYS A 227 -28.81 0.59 16.27
N HIS A 228 -29.63 -0.43 16.05
CA HIS A 228 -31.00 -0.48 16.60
C HIS A 228 -31.00 -1.02 18.04
N ALA A 229 -31.91 -0.55 18.89
CA ALA A 229 -32.03 -1.04 20.26
C ALA A 229 -32.65 -2.45 20.29
N SER A 230 -32.35 -3.20 21.35
CA SER A 230 -32.76 -4.60 21.55
C SER A 230 -34.28 -4.81 21.60
N ASP A 231 -35.04 -3.75 21.86
CA ASP A 231 -36.50 -3.73 21.92
C ASP A 231 -37.15 -3.30 20.59
N GLY A 232 -36.35 -3.13 19.52
CA GLY A 232 -36.82 -2.68 18.21
C GLY A 232 -37.11 -1.18 18.14
N SER A 233 -36.86 -0.42 19.22
CA SER A 233 -36.93 1.04 19.18
C SER A 233 -35.71 1.62 18.46
N VAL A 234 -35.93 2.68 17.69
CA VAL A 234 -34.86 3.35 16.96
C VAL A 234 -34.10 4.26 17.92
N VAL A 235 -33.00 3.77 18.47
CA VAL A 235 -31.94 4.67 18.95
C VAL A 235 -31.06 4.92 17.73
N GLN A 236 -31.14 6.09 17.11
CA GLN A 236 -30.26 6.45 15.98
C GLN A 236 -28.85 6.77 16.50
N GLU A 237 -28.14 5.78 17.03
CA GLU A 237 -26.73 5.91 17.33
C GLU A 237 -25.93 5.45 16.09
N LYS A 238 -25.20 6.40 15.49
CA LYS A 238 -24.21 6.09 14.46
C LYS A 238 -22.95 5.59 15.12
N VAL A 239 -22.66 4.31 14.91
CA VAL A 239 -21.47 3.67 15.47
C VAL A 239 -20.40 3.59 14.38
N PRO A 240 -19.18 4.13 14.60
CA PRO A 240 -18.07 4.00 13.67
C PRO A 240 -17.76 2.53 13.38
N ILE A 241 -17.41 2.21 12.13
CA ILE A 241 -16.99 0.84 11.79
C ILE A 241 -15.53 0.57 12.17
N LEU A 242 -14.71 1.62 12.16
CA LEU A 242 -13.26 1.55 12.33
C LEU A 242 -12.88 1.93 13.77
N SER A 243 -12.06 1.10 14.40
CA SER A 243 -11.44 1.39 15.69
C SER A 243 -10.09 2.07 15.51
N THR A 244 -9.23 1.51 14.65
CA THR A 244 -7.90 2.05 14.32
C THR A 244 -7.51 1.65 12.91
N ASP A 245 -6.67 2.46 12.28
CA ASP A 245 -6.01 2.15 11.02
C ASP A 245 -4.53 2.54 11.03
N TYR A 246 -3.76 1.86 10.18
CA TYR A 246 -2.38 2.22 9.85
C TYR A 246 -2.23 2.17 8.33
N VAL A 247 -1.92 3.33 7.75
CA VAL A 247 -1.76 3.50 6.29
C VAL A 247 -0.29 3.59 5.93
N ILE A 248 0.13 2.70 5.04
CA ILE A 248 1.51 2.54 4.60
C ILE A 248 1.54 2.61 3.07
N PRO A 249 1.72 3.81 2.50
CA PRO A 249 2.01 3.95 1.09
C PRO A 249 3.47 3.57 0.83
N ALA A 250 3.72 2.76 -0.20
CA ALA A 250 5.07 2.44 -0.64
C ALA A 250 5.09 2.13 -2.14
N TYR A 251 6.29 2.03 -2.70
CA TYR A 251 6.47 1.59 -4.07
C TYR A 251 6.91 0.12 -4.14
N HIS A 252 6.56 -0.55 -5.23
CA HIS A 252 7.16 -1.84 -5.56
C HIS A 252 8.60 -1.70 -6.10
N VAL A 253 9.46 -2.68 -5.84
CA VAL A 253 10.81 -2.78 -6.42
C VAL A 253 10.75 -3.59 -7.71
N CYS A 254 10.88 -2.92 -8.87
CA CYS A 254 10.89 -3.63 -10.16
C CYS A 254 12.18 -4.42 -10.43
N GLU A 255 13.35 -4.07 -9.87
CA GLU A 255 14.58 -4.85 -10.02
C GLU A 255 15.66 -4.43 -9.00
N LYS A 256 16.41 -5.41 -8.46
CA LYS A 256 17.53 -5.22 -7.50
C LYS A 256 18.81 -4.66 -8.15
N SER A 257 18.70 -3.73 -9.09
CA SER A 257 19.87 -3.02 -9.64
C SER A 257 20.23 -1.86 -8.71
N TYR A 258 21.13 -2.11 -7.77
CA TYR A 258 21.56 -1.16 -6.73
C TYR A 258 22.53 -0.07 -7.23
N ASN A 259 22.91 -0.07 -8.52
CA ASN A 259 24.14 0.58 -8.96
C ASN A 259 24.03 1.97 -9.61
N ASN A 260 22.88 2.65 -9.62
CA ASN A 260 22.85 4.07 -10.00
C ASN A 260 21.65 4.79 -9.36
N ILE A 261 21.93 5.59 -8.33
CA ILE A 261 20.93 6.21 -7.44
C ILE A 261 20.25 7.45 -8.07
N TYR A 262 20.79 7.95 -9.17
CA TYR A 262 20.29 9.16 -9.84
C TYR A 262 20.15 8.92 -11.34
N HIS A 263 18.96 8.50 -11.76
CA HIS A 263 18.57 8.55 -13.17
C HIS A 263 17.35 9.46 -13.30
N GLU A 264 17.17 10.03 -14.49
CA GLU A 264 16.16 11.01 -14.93
C GLU A 264 14.69 10.55 -14.74
N HIS A 265 14.43 9.50 -13.97
CA HIS A 265 13.15 8.80 -13.85
C HIS A 265 12.83 8.32 -12.41
N THR A 266 13.46 8.89 -11.37
CA THR A 266 13.15 8.56 -9.97
C THR A 266 12.00 9.44 -9.44
N GLN A 267 10.90 8.85 -8.98
CA GLN A 267 9.87 9.57 -8.24
C GLN A 267 10.18 9.56 -6.74
N LEU A 268 9.97 10.71 -6.09
CA LEU A 268 10.15 10.88 -4.66
C LEU A 268 8.80 11.15 -4.02
N SER A 269 8.46 10.34 -3.02
CA SER A 269 7.33 10.61 -2.14
C SER A 269 7.80 10.83 -0.70
N MET A 270 7.13 11.71 0.01
CA MET A 270 7.43 12.03 1.41
C MET A 270 6.16 11.98 2.23
N LYS A 271 6.09 11.04 3.17
CA LYS A 271 5.08 11.00 4.21
C LYS A 271 5.44 12.00 5.31
N ILE A 272 4.50 12.84 5.72
CA ILE A 272 4.71 13.88 6.73
C ILE A 272 3.56 13.87 7.73
N HIS A 273 3.89 14.12 9.00
CA HIS A 273 2.88 14.31 10.04
C HIS A 273 2.80 15.78 10.40
N LEU A 274 1.67 16.42 10.13
CA LEU A 274 1.46 17.84 10.43
C LEU A 274 1.40 18.11 11.94
N ARG A 275 1.87 19.30 12.33
CA ARG A 275 1.73 19.80 13.70
C ARG A 275 0.27 20.10 14.02
N PRO A 276 -0.14 20.01 15.30
CA PRO A 276 -1.49 20.41 15.70
C PRO A 276 -1.80 21.84 15.25
N GLY A 277 -2.98 22.04 14.65
CA GLY A 277 -3.44 23.33 14.16
C GLY A 277 -2.99 23.70 12.74
N VAL A 278 -2.12 22.89 12.11
CA VAL A 278 -1.78 23.04 10.68
C VAL A 278 -2.71 22.20 9.84
N THR A 279 -3.25 22.78 8.77
CA THR A 279 -4.15 22.10 7.84
C THR A 279 -3.42 21.57 6.61
N VAL A 280 -4.01 20.58 5.94
CA VAL A 280 -3.53 20.08 4.63
C VAL A 280 -3.53 21.20 3.59
N LEU A 281 -4.41 22.20 3.72
CA LEU A 281 -4.45 23.35 2.83
C LEU A 281 -3.21 24.25 3.00
N ASP A 282 -2.77 24.49 4.24
CA ASP A 282 -1.55 25.25 4.52
C ASP A 282 -0.34 24.57 3.89
N LEU A 283 -0.27 23.23 4.04
CA LEU A 283 0.77 22.41 3.41
C LEU A 283 0.74 22.53 1.87
N LYS A 284 -0.44 22.37 1.25
CA LYS A 284 -0.63 22.50 -0.22
C LYS A 284 -0.13 23.85 -0.73
N GLN A 285 -0.49 24.94 -0.05
CA GLN A 285 -0.05 26.28 -0.41
C GLN A 285 1.48 26.44 -0.33
N MET A 286 2.13 25.81 0.66
CA MET A 286 3.60 25.89 0.80
C MET A 286 4.37 25.04 -0.21
N VAL A 287 3.91 23.81 -0.49
CA VAL A 287 4.62 22.92 -1.43
C VAL A 287 4.40 23.33 -2.88
N GLY A 288 3.26 23.95 -3.20
CA GLY A 288 2.91 24.46 -4.52
C GLY A 288 2.41 23.37 -5.48
N ASP A 289 2.00 23.77 -6.68
CA ASP A 289 1.22 22.93 -7.61
C ASP A 289 1.98 21.73 -8.21
N ASN A 290 3.32 21.75 -8.14
CA ASN A 290 4.16 20.67 -8.68
C ASN A 290 4.31 19.48 -7.71
N VAL A 291 3.77 19.59 -6.50
CA VAL A 291 3.74 18.52 -5.49
C VAL A 291 2.30 18.12 -5.23
N GLU A 292 2.00 16.85 -5.45
CA GLU A 292 0.70 16.28 -5.08
C GLU A 292 0.66 16.05 -3.57
N VAL A 293 -0.44 16.43 -2.92
CA VAL A 293 -0.62 16.28 -1.47
C VAL A 293 -1.86 15.47 -1.20
N TYR A 294 -1.63 14.30 -0.62
CA TYR A 294 -2.64 13.34 -0.24
C TYR A 294 -2.77 13.32 1.29
N GLN A 295 -4.01 13.40 1.79
CA GLN A 295 -4.28 13.12 3.20
C GLN A 295 -4.45 11.60 3.35
N MET A 296 -3.59 10.97 4.16
CA MET A 296 -3.53 9.52 4.26
C MET A 296 -4.37 8.99 5.42
N SER A 297 -4.18 9.53 6.63
CA SER A 297 -4.94 9.10 7.81
C SER A 297 -5.13 10.23 8.82
N GLY A 298 -6.35 10.38 9.33
CA GLY A 298 -6.69 11.45 10.27
C GLY A 298 -6.46 12.83 9.65
N SER A 299 -6.32 13.85 10.48
CA SER A 299 -6.15 15.24 10.01
C SER A 299 -4.70 15.65 9.77
N SER A 300 -3.72 14.84 10.17
CA SER A 300 -2.31 15.22 10.21
C SER A 300 -1.39 14.35 9.37
N ASP A 301 -1.75 13.12 9.00
CA ASP A 301 -0.88 12.25 8.20
C ASP A 301 -1.08 12.52 6.70
N CYS A 302 -0.01 12.95 6.02
CA CYS A 302 -0.04 13.33 4.62
C CYS A 302 1.07 12.66 3.81
N LEU A 303 0.81 12.37 2.54
CA LEU A 303 1.80 11.93 1.56
C LEU A 303 1.99 13.02 0.51
N LEU A 304 3.24 13.40 0.29
CA LEU A 304 3.68 14.30 -0.77
C LEU A 304 4.24 13.47 -1.92
N GLU A 305 3.87 13.78 -3.16
CA GLU A 305 4.41 13.12 -4.36
C GLU A 305 4.94 14.19 -5.33
N ALA A 306 6.21 14.07 -5.73
CA ALA A 306 6.81 14.97 -6.71
C ALA A 306 6.36 14.62 -8.14
N LYS A 307 5.80 15.61 -8.87
CA LYS A 307 5.38 15.44 -10.28
C LYS A 307 6.42 15.85 -11.32
N SER A 308 7.49 16.51 -10.88
CA SER A 308 8.53 17.06 -11.75
C SER A 308 9.90 16.95 -11.09
N GLU A 309 10.97 17.06 -11.87
CA GLU A 309 12.33 17.13 -11.34
C GLU A 309 12.53 18.33 -10.39
N THR A 310 11.86 19.45 -10.66
CA THR A 310 11.88 20.63 -9.78
C THR A 310 11.20 20.34 -8.43
N ALA A 311 10.08 19.64 -8.43
CA ALA A 311 9.41 19.20 -7.21
C ALA A 311 10.21 18.13 -6.46
N PHE A 312 10.88 17.23 -7.20
CA PHE A 312 11.80 16.26 -6.64
C PHE A 312 12.92 16.96 -5.87
N GLY A 313 13.60 17.92 -6.50
CA GLY A 313 14.63 18.73 -5.86
C GLY A 313 14.12 19.42 -4.59
N LYS A 314 12.92 20.03 -4.65
CA LYS A 314 12.28 20.67 -3.48
C LYS A 314 12.00 19.71 -2.33
N LEU A 315 11.40 18.54 -2.60
CA LEU A 315 11.14 17.53 -1.57
C LEU A 315 12.45 16.96 -1.01
N LEU A 316 13.45 16.77 -1.88
CA LEU A 316 14.78 16.31 -1.49
C LEU A 316 15.46 17.33 -0.57
N ASP A 317 15.41 18.62 -0.90
CA ASP A 317 15.95 19.68 -0.05
C ASP A 317 15.25 19.73 1.32
N ILE A 318 13.91 19.56 1.37
CA ILE A 318 13.14 19.42 2.62
C ILE A 318 13.63 18.22 3.44
N ALA A 319 13.96 17.09 2.82
CA ALA A 319 14.49 15.92 3.50
C ALA A 319 15.89 16.15 4.08
N ILE A 320 16.74 16.96 3.41
CA ILE A 320 18.18 17.10 3.71
C ILE A 320 18.51 18.33 4.56
N ALA A 321 17.62 19.32 4.65
CA ALA A 321 17.85 20.65 5.24
C ALA A 321 18.42 20.68 6.69
N ASN A 322 18.57 19.54 7.39
CA ASN A 322 19.40 19.45 8.61
C ASN A 322 20.89 19.76 8.37
N HIS A 323 21.37 19.73 7.11
CA HIS A 323 22.80 19.76 6.81
C HIS A 323 23.29 21.01 6.06
N LYS A 324 22.41 21.91 5.61
CA LYS A 324 22.80 23.15 4.91
C LYS A 324 22.20 24.38 5.59
N LYS A 325 23.08 25.29 6.06
CA LYS A 325 22.69 26.66 6.44
C LYS A 325 22.31 27.42 5.16
N GLY A 326 21.05 27.84 5.03
CA GLY A 326 20.65 28.79 3.98
C GLY A 326 19.28 28.57 3.33
N ASP A 327 18.59 27.46 3.62
CA ASP A 327 17.32 27.16 2.92
C ASP A 327 16.09 27.52 3.78
N ASP A 328 15.66 28.78 3.68
CA ASP A 328 14.54 29.31 4.45
C ASP A 328 13.18 28.72 4.03
N GLU A 329 13.02 28.27 2.79
CA GLU A 329 11.80 27.64 2.28
C GLU A 329 11.61 26.23 2.87
N ALA A 330 12.65 25.39 2.83
CA ALA A 330 12.63 24.06 3.42
C ALA A 330 12.38 24.09 4.95
N ARG A 331 12.90 25.12 5.63
CA ARG A 331 12.66 25.34 7.07
C ARG A 331 11.21 25.70 7.38
N LYS A 332 10.54 26.49 6.55
CA LYS A 332 9.12 26.83 6.75
C LYS A 332 8.24 25.58 6.70
N ILE A 333 8.45 24.68 5.73
CA ILE A 333 7.68 23.44 5.62
C ILE A 333 7.96 22.51 6.81
N ARG A 334 9.21 22.39 7.28
CA ARG A 334 9.50 21.62 8.51
C ARG A 334 8.87 22.19 9.77
N ASN A 335 8.67 23.51 9.84
CA ASN A 335 7.95 24.12 10.97
C ASN A 335 6.46 23.73 11.00
N LEU A 336 5.93 23.21 9.90
CA LEU A 336 4.57 22.68 9.83
C LEU A 336 4.46 21.20 10.22
N VAL A 337 5.60 20.52 10.41
CA VAL A 337 5.67 19.05 10.48
C VAL A 337 6.29 18.60 11.81
N ILE A 338 5.80 17.47 12.34
CA ILE A 338 6.28 16.74 13.52
C ILE A 338 7.34 15.72 13.10
N SER A 339 7.09 14.97 12.03
CA SER A 339 8.02 13.99 11.46
C SER A 339 7.89 13.89 9.94
N THR A 340 9.00 13.59 9.28
CA THR A 340 9.09 13.35 7.83
C THR A 340 9.67 11.97 7.56
N GLU A 341 9.02 11.21 6.72
CA GLU A 341 9.40 9.88 6.26
C GLU A 341 9.43 9.91 4.72
N VAL A 342 10.44 9.34 4.09
CA VAL A 342 10.65 9.42 2.63
C VAL A 342 10.59 8.02 2.01
N SER A 343 10.05 7.91 0.80
CA SER A 343 10.07 6.70 -0.04
C SER A 343 10.42 7.07 -1.49
N LEU A 344 11.14 6.19 -2.19
CA LEU A 344 11.61 6.41 -3.56
C LEU A 344 11.07 5.34 -4.52
N ARG A 345 10.65 5.75 -5.71
CA ARG A 345 10.38 4.86 -6.85
C ARG A 345 11.46 5.05 -7.90
N ARG A 346 12.05 3.96 -8.37
CA ARG A 346 12.85 3.96 -9.60
C ARG A 346 11.93 3.58 -10.75
N ALA A 347 11.71 4.45 -11.73
CA ALA A 347 11.03 4.02 -12.94
C ALA A 347 12.05 3.38 -13.89
N ASP A 348 11.67 2.25 -14.49
CA ASP A 348 12.44 1.65 -15.56
C ASP A 348 12.53 2.65 -16.71
N SER A 349 13.74 2.87 -17.22
CA SER A 349 13.92 3.48 -18.53
C SER A 349 13.19 2.58 -19.54
N PHE A 350 12.01 2.99 -20.02
CA PHE A 350 11.48 2.79 -21.37
C PHE A 350 9.94 3.00 -21.40
N ASN A 351 9.51 4.17 -21.86
CA ASN A 351 8.36 4.32 -22.75
C ASN A 351 8.38 5.71 -23.42
N ARG A 352 9.35 5.91 -24.33
CA ARG A 352 9.22 6.88 -25.42
C ARG A 352 8.41 6.23 -26.55
N SER A 353 7.09 6.15 -26.41
CA SER A 353 6.18 5.98 -27.56
C SER A 353 4.72 5.93 -27.12
N SER A 354 4.13 7.08 -26.84
CA SER A 354 2.72 7.33 -27.14
C SER A 354 2.46 8.84 -27.18
N ASN A 355 2.72 9.38 -28.36
CA ASN A 355 2.07 10.56 -28.97
C ASN A 355 2.23 11.92 -28.28
N ALA A 356 3.43 12.47 -28.40
CA ALA A 356 3.55 13.82 -28.96
C ALA A 356 3.17 13.75 -30.45
N GLN A 357 1.90 13.98 -30.78
CA GLN A 357 1.48 14.43 -32.11
C GLN A 357 0.02 14.89 -32.02
N PHE A 358 -0.16 16.11 -31.53
CA PHE A 358 -1.23 17.00 -31.97
C PHE A 358 -0.78 18.42 -31.65
N ASP A 359 -0.02 19.00 -32.58
CA ASP A 359 -0.03 20.43 -32.77
C ASP A 359 -0.02 20.72 -34.28
N GLY A 360 -0.92 21.61 -34.68
CA GLY A 360 -1.40 21.76 -36.05
C GLY A 360 -0.58 22.67 -36.95
N SER A 361 -1.21 23.03 -38.08
CA SER A 361 -0.72 23.80 -39.24
C SER A 361 0.16 22.98 -40.20
N GLY A 362 -0.01 22.96 -41.53
CA GLY A 362 -0.86 23.74 -42.43
C GLY A 362 -0.12 23.93 -43.76
N GLN A 363 -0.65 23.34 -44.83
CA GLN A 363 -0.55 23.71 -46.27
C GLN A 363 0.75 23.51 -47.10
N ALA A 364 0.44 23.33 -48.41
CA ALA A 364 1.25 23.33 -49.65
C ALA A 364 2.09 22.06 -49.89
N VAL A 365 1.97 21.32 -51.01
CA VAL A 365 1.50 21.60 -52.39
C VAL A 365 0.56 20.49 -52.85
#